data_AF-A0A1I2JLK2-F1
#
_entry.id   AF-A0A1I2JLK2-F1
#
_cell.length_a   1.000
_cell.length_b   1.000
_cell.length_c   1.000
_cell.angle_alpha   90.00
_cell.angle_beta   90.00
_cell.angle_gamma   90.00
#
_symmetry.space_group_name_H-M   'P 1'
#
loop_
_entity.id
_entity.type
_entity.pdbx_description
1 polymer ?
#
loop_
_entity_poly.entity_id
_entity_poly.type
_entity_poly.pdbx_seq_one_letter_code
_entity_poly.pdbx_strand_id
1 'polypeptide(L)'
;MKKALLFAVLGMAAASQASAQGLFKCTVEGKVIYQSMPCAKGGATLDYPPPPTAAQVKSAQARAQEDRERADELAARNREVREKKAKEEAETAREEAASKPAPKQSCDSLRTRRAELYGQRNENRRNSQLDAMSKTQNDIDKLEVEYTKSACGPLD
;
A
#
# COMPACT_ATOMS: atom_id res chain seq x y z
N MET A 1 -38.75 -53.43 -54.17
CA MET A 1 -37.64 -53.25 -53.21
C MET A 1 -36.31 -52.90 -53.90
N LYS A 2 -36.27 -51.91 -54.82
CA LYS A 2 -35.03 -51.53 -55.55
C LYS A 2 -34.72 -50.02 -55.53
N LYS A 3 -35.60 -49.20 -54.95
CA LYS A 3 -35.43 -47.73 -54.90
C LYS A 3 -34.88 -47.21 -53.57
N ALA A 4 -34.83 -48.05 -52.54
CA ALA A 4 -34.36 -47.66 -51.20
C ALA A 4 -32.83 -47.70 -51.02
N LEU A 5 -32.09 -48.29 -51.98
CA LEU A 5 -30.63 -48.45 -51.88
C LEU A 5 -29.84 -47.30 -52.52
N LEU A 6 -30.48 -46.39 -53.25
CA LEU A 6 -29.79 -45.31 -53.97
C LEU A 6 -29.62 -44.01 -53.17
N PHE A 7 -30.32 -43.85 -52.04
CA PHE A 7 -30.22 -42.62 -51.22
C PHE A 7 -29.18 -42.69 -50.09
N ALA A 8 -28.57 -43.86 -49.84
CA ALA A 8 -27.60 -44.03 -48.75
C ALA A 8 -26.14 -43.72 -49.15
N VAL A 9 -25.82 -43.59 -50.44
CA VAL A 9 -24.43 -43.45 -50.92
C VAL A 9 -24.05 -41.99 -51.24
N LEU A 10 -25.01 -41.07 -51.37
CA LEU A 10 -24.73 -39.67 -51.73
C LEU A 10 -24.56 -38.71 -50.54
N GLY A 11 -24.65 -39.20 -49.30
CA GLY A 11 -24.58 -38.38 -48.09
C GLY A 11 -23.18 -38.26 -47.46
N MET A 12 -22.16 -38.93 -48.01
CA MET A 12 -20.87 -39.13 -47.33
C MET A 12 -19.67 -38.43 -48.00
N ALA A 13 -19.91 -37.50 -48.93
CA ALA A 13 -18.86 -36.79 -49.65
C ALA A 13 -18.66 -35.30 -49.23
N ALA A 14 -19.37 -34.83 -48.19
CA ALA A 14 -19.28 -33.43 -47.74
C ALA A 14 -18.40 -33.23 -46.48
N ALA A 15 -17.59 -34.23 -46.09
CA ALA A 15 -16.72 -34.16 -44.92
C ALA A 15 -15.24 -34.24 -45.33
N SER A 16 -14.78 -33.34 -46.20
CA SER A 16 -13.36 -33.28 -46.56
C SER A 16 -12.97 -31.88 -46.97
N GLN A 17 -12.66 -31.04 -45.96
CA GLN A 17 -11.57 -30.05 -45.95
C GLN A 17 -11.83 -29.01 -44.85
N ALA A 18 -11.70 -29.45 -43.59
CA ALA A 18 -11.18 -28.57 -42.55
C ALA A 18 -9.65 -28.53 -42.70
N SER A 19 -9.16 -28.07 -43.85
CA SER A 19 -7.73 -27.86 -44.05
C SER A 19 -7.32 -26.67 -43.17
N ALA A 20 -6.23 -26.85 -42.43
CA ALA A 20 -5.53 -25.79 -41.71
C ALA A 20 -5.58 -24.48 -42.52
N GLN A 21 -6.18 -23.44 -41.93
CA GLN A 21 -6.37 -22.15 -42.57
C GLN A 21 -5.02 -21.43 -42.67
N GLY A 22 -4.16 -21.87 -43.60
CA GLY A 22 -2.85 -21.24 -43.80
C GLY A 22 -3.00 -19.73 -44.01
N LEU A 23 -2.29 -18.93 -43.22
CA LEU A 23 -2.24 -17.49 -43.41
C LEU A 23 -1.10 -17.19 -44.38
N PHE A 24 -1.41 -16.66 -45.56
CA PHE A 24 -0.42 -16.34 -46.57
C PHE A 24 -0.19 -14.83 -46.59
N LYS A 25 1.08 -14.43 -46.53
CA LYS A 25 1.53 -13.06 -46.74
C LYS A 25 1.89 -12.89 -48.21
N CYS A 26 1.06 -12.16 -48.94
CA CYS A 26 1.26 -11.85 -50.35
C CYS A 26 1.74 -10.41 -50.53
N THR A 27 2.62 -10.19 -51.51
CA THR A 27 3.02 -8.84 -51.93
C THR A 27 2.50 -8.60 -53.34
N VAL A 28 1.54 -7.70 -53.50
CA VAL A 28 0.95 -7.35 -54.80
C VAL A 28 1.11 -5.84 -54.98
N GLU A 29 1.76 -5.40 -56.05
CA GLU A 29 1.96 -3.98 -56.38
C GLU A 29 2.58 -3.16 -55.23
N GLY A 30 3.52 -3.77 -54.49
CA GLY A 30 4.19 -3.14 -53.35
C GLY A 30 3.38 -3.10 -52.05
N LYS A 31 2.15 -3.64 -52.03
CA LYS A 31 1.30 -3.74 -50.83
C LYS A 31 1.32 -5.16 -50.28
N VAL A 32 1.41 -5.28 -48.95
CA VAL A 32 1.33 -6.55 -48.23
C VAL A 32 -0.13 -6.85 -47.91
N ILE A 33 -0.62 -8.01 -48.35
CA ILE A 33 -1.97 -8.50 -48.09
C ILE A 33 -1.87 -9.87 -47.40
N TYR A 34 -2.61 -10.04 -46.32
CA TYR A 34 -2.75 -11.31 -45.61
C TYR A 34 -4.05 -11.97 -46.03
N GLN A 35 -3.97 -13.20 -46.51
CA GLN A 35 -5.13 -13.93 -47.02
C GLN A 35 -5.05 -15.41 -46.65
N SER A 36 -6.20 -16.07 -46.61
CA SER A 36 -6.31 -17.51 -46.31
C SER A 36 -6.05 -18.41 -47.52
N MET A 37 -5.90 -17.83 -48.72
CA MET A 37 -5.60 -18.55 -49.97
C MET A 37 -4.15 -18.33 -50.40
N PRO A 38 -3.51 -19.30 -51.07
CA PRO A 38 -2.15 -19.15 -51.58
C PRO A 38 -2.00 -17.95 -52.53
N CYS A 39 -0.84 -17.28 -52.48
CA CYS A 39 -0.56 -16.13 -53.34
C CYS A 39 -0.33 -16.57 -54.80
N ALA A 40 -1.02 -15.96 -55.76
CA ALA A 40 -0.93 -16.31 -57.18
C ALA A 40 0.48 -16.15 -57.79
N LYS A 41 1.30 -15.23 -57.25
CA LYS A 41 2.68 -14.96 -57.73
C LYS A 41 3.76 -15.47 -56.77
N GLY A 42 3.42 -16.39 -55.88
CA GLY A 42 4.29 -16.81 -54.77
C GLY A 42 4.24 -15.81 -53.61
N GLY A 43 4.36 -16.33 -52.39
CA GLY A 43 4.32 -15.56 -51.15
C GLY A 43 4.73 -16.41 -49.96
N ALA A 44 4.88 -15.79 -48.79
CA ALA A 44 5.30 -16.50 -47.59
C ALA A 44 4.10 -17.10 -46.86
N THR A 45 4.13 -18.41 -46.61
CA THR A 45 3.20 -19.05 -45.68
C THR A 45 3.63 -18.69 -44.26
N LEU A 46 2.71 -18.13 -43.49
CA LEU A 46 2.93 -17.90 -42.07
C LEU A 46 2.49 -19.15 -41.31
N ASP A 47 3.47 -19.80 -40.71
CA ASP A 47 3.23 -20.79 -39.68
C ASP A 47 2.87 -20.05 -38.39
N TYR A 48 1.69 -20.34 -37.84
CA TYR A 48 1.25 -19.82 -36.56
C TYR A 48 0.94 -21.01 -35.66
N PRO A 49 1.40 -20.98 -34.39
CA PRO A 49 1.12 -22.07 -33.48
C PRO A 49 -0.38 -22.24 -33.32
N PRO A 50 -0.87 -23.49 -33.16
CA PRO A 50 -2.27 -23.73 -32.94
C PRO A 50 -2.72 -22.95 -31.69
N PRO A 51 -3.95 -22.42 -31.70
CA PRO A 51 -4.49 -21.75 -30.52
C PRO A 51 -4.44 -22.72 -29.32
N PRO A 52 -4.18 -22.20 -28.11
CA PRO A 52 -4.10 -23.03 -26.92
C PRO A 52 -5.40 -23.80 -26.74
N THR A 53 -5.29 -25.05 -26.33
CA THR A 53 -6.46 -25.89 -26.07
C THR A 53 -7.22 -25.36 -24.86
N ALA A 54 -8.52 -25.66 -24.77
CA ALA A 54 -9.34 -25.27 -23.61
C ALA A 54 -8.74 -25.77 -22.27
N ALA A 55 -8.10 -26.93 -22.28
CA ALA A 55 -7.38 -27.47 -21.12
C ALA A 55 -6.15 -26.63 -20.75
N GLN A 56 -5.39 -26.14 -21.73
CA GLN A 56 -4.23 -25.25 -21.50
C GLN A 56 -4.67 -23.89 -20.97
N VAL A 57 -5.78 -23.33 -21.47
CA VAL A 57 -6.33 -22.07 -20.97
C VAL A 57 -6.80 -22.23 -19.52
N LYS A 58 -7.52 -23.32 -19.22
CA LYS A 58 -7.99 -23.58 -17.85
C LYS A 58 -6.84 -23.79 -16.86
N SER A 59 -5.78 -24.50 -17.25
CA SER A 59 -4.61 -24.71 -16.39
C SER A 59 -3.78 -23.43 -16.20
N ALA A 60 -3.72 -22.56 -17.21
CA ALA A 60 -3.09 -21.25 -17.09
C ALA A 60 -3.89 -20.32 -16.16
N GLN A 61 -5.23 -20.32 -16.26
CA GLN A 61 -6.10 -19.56 -15.37
C GLN A 61 -5.99 -20.01 -13.91
N ALA A 62 -5.95 -21.33 -13.68
CA ALA A 62 -5.78 -21.88 -12.34
C ALA A 62 -4.46 -21.44 -11.70
N ARG A 63 -3.34 -21.52 -12.45
CA ARG A 63 -2.03 -21.04 -11.98
C ARG A 63 -2.04 -19.54 -11.70
N ALA A 64 -2.62 -18.74 -12.59
CA ALA A 64 -2.73 -17.30 -12.40
C ALA A 64 -3.63 -16.92 -11.21
N GLN A 65 -4.56 -17.79 -10.80
CA GLN A 65 -5.36 -17.60 -9.60
C GLN A 65 -4.55 -17.92 -8.34
N GLU A 66 -3.86 -19.06 -8.32
CA GLU A 66 -2.97 -19.44 -7.21
C GLU A 66 -1.86 -18.41 -6.97
N ASP A 67 -1.24 -17.91 -8.04
CA ASP A 67 -0.20 -16.88 -7.93
C ASP A 67 -0.73 -15.57 -7.34
N ARG A 68 -1.97 -15.20 -7.67
CA ARG A 68 -2.64 -14.01 -7.11
C ARG A 68 -2.93 -14.19 -5.63
N GLU A 69 -3.48 -15.34 -5.24
CA GLU A 69 -3.76 -15.66 -3.84
C GLU A 69 -2.47 -15.63 -3.00
N ARG A 70 -1.38 -16.25 -3.49
CA ARG A 70 -0.08 -16.21 -2.83
C ARG A 70 0.48 -14.79 -2.72
N ALA A 71 0.32 -13.96 -3.75
CA ALA A 71 0.78 -12.58 -3.72
C ALA A 71 0.01 -11.75 -2.69
N ASP A 72 -1.31 -11.93 -2.60
CA ASP A 72 -2.18 -11.25 -1.64
C ASP A 72 -1.86 -11.67 -0.20
N GLU A 73 -1.63 -12.96 0.06
CA GLU A 73 -1.20 -13.45 1.37
C GLU A 73 0.14 -12.85 1.81
N LEU A 74 1.11 -12.79 0.89
CA LEU A 74 2.41 -12.20 1.17
C LEU A 74 2.30 -10.70 1.45
N ALA A 75 1.47 -9.99 0.68
CA ALA A 75 1.21 -8.57 0.89
C ALA A 75 0.54 -8.30 2.26
N ALA A 76 -0.43 -9.13 2.65
CA ALA A 76 -1.09 -9.05 3.95
C ALA A 76 -0.10 -9.28 5.10
N ARG A 77 0.71 -10.34 5.02
CA ARG A 77 1.75 -10.62 6.03
C ARG A 77 2.75 -9.47 6.15
N ASN A 78 3.22 -8.93 5.02
CA ASN A 78 4.17 -7.83 5.02
C ASN A 78 3.57 -6.57 5.66
N ARG A 79 2.28 -6.31 5.45
CA ARG A 79 1.57 -5.20 6.10
C ARG A 79 1.53 -5.41 7.61
N GLU A 80 1.13 -6.59 8.07
CA GLU A 80 1.06 -6.91 9.51
C GLU A 80 2.43 -6.76 10.18
N VAL A 81 3.50 -7.25 9.57
CA VAL A 81 4.87 -7.13 10.09
C VAL A 81 5.27 -5.65 10.21
N ARG A 82 4.97 -4.83 9.19
CA ARG A 82 5.26 -3.39 9.24
C ARG A 82 4.47 -2.68 10.32
N GLU A 83 3.19 -3.01 10.49
CA GLU A 83 2.34 -2.43 11.53
C GLU A 83 2.82 -2.82 12.93
N LYS A 84 3.18 -4.08 13.15
CA LYS A 84 3.77 -4.55 14.42
C LYS A 84 5.07 -3.81 14.72
N LYS A 85 5.99 -3.76 13.77
CA LYS A 85 7.27 -3.06 13.93
C LYS A 85 7.07 -1.57 14.22
N ALA A 86 6.14 -0.91 13.53
CA ALA A 86 5.85 0.50 13.78
C ALA A 86 5.26 0.73 15.19
N LYS A 87 4.45 -0.20 15.70
CA LYS A 87 3.94 -0.13 17.09
C LYS A 87 5.06 -0.33 18.10
N GLU A 88 5.89 -1.36 17.90
CA GLU A 88 7.05 -1.62 18.76
C GLU A 88 8.01 -0.43 18.79
N GLU A 89 8.34 0.15 17.63
CA GLU A 89 9.17 1.36 17.54
C GLU A 89 8.53 2.58 18.22
N ALA A 90 7.20 2.73 18.14
CA ALA A 90 6.50 3.81 18.81
C ALA A 90 6.47 3.61 20.34
N GLU A 91 6.33 2.37 20.81
CA GLU A 91 6.38 2.03 22.23
C GLU A 91 7.78 2.24 22.80
N THR A 92 8.82 1.73 22.13
CA THR A 92 10.21 1.96 22.57
C THR A 92 10.56 3.45 22.58
N ALA A 93 10.16 4.21 21.56
CA ALA A 93 10.38 5.66 21.54
C ALA A 93 9.67 6.39 22.70
N ARG A 94 8.47 5.93 23.09
CA ARG A 94 7.74 6.48 24.26
C ARG A 94 8.44 6.12 25.57
N GLU A 95 8.90 4.89 25.72
CA GLU A 95 9.65 4.45 26.90
C GLU A 95 10.99 5.18 27.03
N GLU A 96 11.71 5.37 25.92
CA GLU A 96 12.92 6.19 25.87
C GLU A 96 12.64 7.66 26.20
N ALA A 97 11.52 8.21 25.74
CA ALA A 97 11.12 9.58 26.09
C ALA A 97 10.74 9.71 27.57
N ALA A 98 10.06 8.70 28.13
CA ALA A 98 9.66 8.68 29.54
C ALA A 98 10.83 8.43 30.50
N SER A 99 11.85 7.69 30.07
CA SER A 99 13.05 7.40 30.87
C SER A 99 14.10 8.52 30.82
N LYS A 100 14.00 9.46 29.88
CA LYS A 100 14.85 10.66 29.86
C LYS A 100 14.50 11.54 31.07
N PRO A 101 15.45 11.81 31.99
CA PRO A 101 15.20 12.74 33.07
C PRO A 101 14.83 14.09 32.46
N ALA A 102 13.79 14.73 33.01
CA ALA A 102 13.38 16.06 32.59
C ALA A 102 14.62 16.98 32.57
N PRO A 103 14.80 17.82 31.53
CA PRO A 103 15.94 18.72 31.47
C PRO A 103 15.96 19.53 32.76
N LYS A 104 17.09 19.50 33.48
CA LYS A 104 17.26 20.31 34.69
C LYS A 104 17.02 21.75 34.29
N GLN A 105 15.92 22.35 34.78
CA GLN A 105 15.66 23.76 34.52
C GLN A 105 16.81 24.58 35.08
N SER A 106 17.26 25.58 34.33
CA SER A 106 18.32 26.45 34.83
C SER A 106 17.77 27.30 35.97
N CYS A 107 18.62 27.65 36.93
CA CYS A 107 18.20 28.51 38.03
C CYS A 107 17.68 29.87 37.53
N ASP A 108 18.20 30.36 36.39
CA ASP A 108 17.73 31.59 35.75
C ASP A 108 16.30 31.44 35.17
N SER A 109 15.97 30.30 34.57
CA SER A 109 14.60 30.06 34.08
C SER A 109 13.62 29.96 35.25
N LEU A 110 14.01 29.29 36.33
CA LEU A 110 13.19 29.19 37.54
C LEU A 110 13.00 30.57 38.21
N ARG A 111 14.04 31.41 38.28
CA ARG A 111 13.96 32.76 38.83
C ARG A 111 13.03 33.66 38.00
N THR A 112 13.13 33.60 36.68
CA THR A 112 12.25 34.33 35.76
C THR A 112 10.80 33.90 35.95
N ARG A 113 10.56 32.58 35.98
CA ARG A 113 9.22 32.02 36.16
C ARG A 113 8.61 32.38 37.52
N ARG A 114 9.43 32.42 38.57
CA ARG A 114 9.02 32.89 39.90
C ARG A 114 8.50 34.33 39.83
N ALA A 115 9.26 35.24 39.21
CA ALA A 115 8.88 36.64 39.07
C ALA A 115 7.55 36.80 38.33
N GLU A 116 7.34 36.04 37.25
CA GLU A 116 6.08 36.01 36.50
C GLU A 116 4.89 35.58 37.39
N LEU A 117 5.03 34.49 38.14
CA LEU A 117 3.95 33.98 38.99
C LEU A 117 3.59 34.96 40.11
N TYR A 118 4.56 35.63 40.72
CA TYR A 118 4.27 36.68 41.70
C TYR A 118 3.60 37.89 41.05
N GLY A 119 3.98 38.24 39.82
CA GLY A 119 3.30 39.26 39.01
C GLY A 119 1.83 38.90 38.76
N GLN A 120 1.57 37.68 38.29
CA GLN A 120 0.22 37.16 38.04
C GLN A 120 -0.62 37.09 39.32
N ARG A 121 -0.04 36.65 40.44
CA ARG A 121 -0.74 36.63 41.73
C ARG A 121 -1.17 38.03 42.15
N ASN A 122 -0.29 39.03 41.97
CA ASN A 122 -0.59 40.42 42.29
C ASN A 122 -1.69 40.98 41.37
N GLU A 123 -1.68 40.61 40.10
CA GLU A 123 -2.73 40.96 39.14
C GLU A 123 -4.08 40.31 39.50
N ASN A 124 -4.09 39.00 39.78
CA ASN A 124 -5.27 38.27 40.23
C ASN A 124 -5.84 38.87 41.51
N ARG A 125 -4.98 39.31 42.44
CA ARG A 125 -5.40 40.02 43.66
C ARG A 125 -6.04 41.37 43.34
N ARG A 126 -5.46 42.16 42.43
CA ARG A 126 -6.03 43.45 42.00
C ARG A 126 -7.39 43.29 41.33
N ASN A 127 -7.56 42.20 40.59
CA ASN A 127 -8.78 41.87 39.87
C ASN A 127 -9.78 41.03 40.69
N SER A 128 -9.52 40.82 41.98
CA SER A 128 -10.35 40.01 42.90
C SER A 128 -10.66 38.59 42.40
N GLN A 129 -9.76 37.99 41.61
CA GLN A 129 -9.91 36.63 41.10
C GLN A 129 -9.34 35.61 42.09
N LEU A 130 -10.14 35.25 43.10
CA LEU A 130 -9.70 34.41 44.23
C LEU A 130 -9.29 32.99 43.80
N ASP A 131 -10.05 32.36 42.90
CA ASP A 131 -9.73 31.01 42.40
C ASP A 131 -8.45 30.98 41.58
N ALA A 132 -8.27 31.98 40.71
CA ALA A 132 -7.05 32.14 39.93
C ALA A 132 -5.84 32.43 40.84
N MET A 133 -6.03 33.25 41.88
CA MET A 133 -4.99 33.52 42.87
C MET A 133 -4.58 32.26 43.64
N SER A 134 -5.54 31.44 44.07
CA SER A 134 -5.27 30.16 44.74
C SER A 134 -4.48 29.21 43.83
N LYS A 135 -4.87 29.13 42.55
CA LYS A 135 -4.12 28.35 41.55
C LYS A 135 -2.69 28.86 41.36
N THR A 136 -2.50 30.17 41.20
CA THR A 136 -1.17 30.76 41.08
C THR A 136 -0.34 30.53 42.35
N GLN A 137 -0.94 30.56 43.54
CA GLN A 137 -0.23 30.24 44.78
C GLN A 137 0.27 28.79 44.80
N ASN A 138 -0.56 27.83 44.41
CA ASN A 138 -0.14 26.44 44.29
C ASN A 138 1.00 26.25 43.29
N ASP A 139 1.01 27.03 42.19
CA ASP A 139 2.08 26.99 41.20
C ASP A 139 3.39 27.61 41.73
N ILE A 140 3.31 28.65 42.58
CA ILE A 140 4.46 29.20 43.30
C ILE A 140 5.05 28.15 44.25
N ASP A 141 4.23 27.50 45.06
CA ASP A 141 4.69 26.51 46.04
C ASP A 141 5.40 25.33 45.36
N LYS A 142 4.88 24.86 44.23
CA LYS A 142 5.53 23.84 43.39
C LYS A 142 6.88 24.32 42.86
N LEU A 143 6.95 25.56 42.36
CA LEU A 143 8.17 26.13 41.85
C LEU A 143 9.24 26.29 42.94
N GLU A 144 8.87 26.61 44.19
CA GLU A 144 9.82 26.68 45.30
C GLU A 144 10.39 25.30 45.67
N VAL A 145 9.58 24.24 45.57
CA VAL A 145 10.07 22.86 45.71
C VAL A 145 11.05 22.49 44.60
N GLU A 146 10.83 22.96 43.36
CA GLU A 146 11.77 22.75 42.26
C GLU A 146 13.07 23.56 42.47
N TYR A 147 12.95 24.81 42.89
CA TYR A 147 14.08 25.69 43.17
C TYR A 147 15.02 25.13 44.25
N THR A 148 14.44 24.55 45.31
CA THR A 148 15.18 23.88 46.39
C THR A 148 15.83 22.58 45.92
N LYS A 149 15.11 21.74 45.17
CA LYS A 149 15.65 20.51 44.56
C LYS A 149 16.81 20.78 43.60
N SER A 150 16.77 21.90 42.89
CA SER A 150 17.83 22.33 41.96
C SER A 150 18.99 23.04 42.65
N ALA A 151 18.96 23.21 43.99
CA ALA A 151 20.01 23.83 44.79
C ALA A 151 20.43 25.23 44.29
N CYS A 152 19.47 26.04 43.82
CA CYS A 152 19.71 27.32 43.17
C CYS A 152 20.18 28.48 44.08
N GLY A 153 20.63 28.18 45.30
CA GLY A 153 21.09 29.16 46.29
C GLY A 153 19.98 30.05 46.87
N PRO A 154 20.27 30.89 47.87
CA PRO A 154 19.32 31.89 48.37
C PRO A 154 19.02 32.93 47.29
N LEU A 155 17.82 33.52 47.38
CA LEU A 155 17.37 34.60 46.51
C LEU A 155 17.78 35.92 47.17
N ASP A 156 18.82 36.57 46.63
CA ASP A 156 19.19 37.93 46.99
C ASP A 156 18.17 38.96 46.46
#